data_AF-E9AD31-F1
#
_entry.id   AF-E9AD31-F1
#
_cell.length_a   1.000
_cell.length_b   1.000
_cell.length_c   1.000
_cell.angle_alpha   90.00
_cell.angle_beta   90.00
_cell.angle_gamma   90.00
#
_symmetry.space_group_name_H-M   'P 1'
#
loop_
_entity.id
_entity.type
_entity.pdbx_description
1 polymer ?
#
loop_
_entity_poly.entity_id
_entity_poly.type
_entity_poly.pdbx_seq_one_letter_code
_entity_poly.pdbx_strand_id
1 'polypeptide(L)'
;MQCYTITRTCVLLCATIALALAVLGVFTPFFEMPASIGRAVKLLNASVQSPTFNIETDKAMLERFGVLVSGPPANSKMTLWKLTYGSSGANASIDLRDDYFTCFQGNMLIQAAEGIAVVTCVLGAANFVMSMFLFLFSAVVKFPLVVYFFLAAAAAAVTFGLTLNLYLHGWCSTPALKTQEWNLWYGFTFFVISCGVSLIASVLTVFSD
;
A
#
# COMPACT_ATOMS: atom_id res chain seq x y z
N MET A 1 29.93 2.44 27.47
CA MET A 1 29.69 1.05 27.02
C MET A 1 28.22 0.64 27.10
N GLN A 2 27.54 0.70 28.26
CA GLN A 2 26.12 0.27 28.35
C GLN A 2 25.16 1.06 27.42
N CYS A 3 25.36 2.38 27.27
CA CYS A 3 24.52 3.22 26.39
C CYS A 3 24.57 2.77 24.92
N TYR A 4 25.75 2.38 24.42
CA TYR A 4 25.94 1.97 23.02
C TYR A 4 25.30 0.62 22.70
N THR A 5 25.37 -0.33 23.62
CA THR A 5 24.68 -1.62 23.47
C THR A 5 23.17 -1.43 23.40
N ILE A 6 22.61 -0.50 24.19
CA ILE A 6 21.18 -0.17 24.16
C ILE A 6 20.81 0.42 22.79
N THR A 7 21.53 1.43 22.31
CA THR A 7 21.24 2.05 21.00
C THR A 7 21.33 1.03 19.86
N ARG A 8 22.35 0.16 19.85
CA ARG A 8 22.49 -0.91 18.83
C ARG A 8 21.36 -1.93 18.89
N THR A 9 20.91 -2.27 20.10
CA THR A 9 19.74 -3.15 20.28
C THR A 9 18.47 -2.49 19.73
N CYS A 10 18.27 -1.21 20.00
CA CYS A 10 17.15 -0.45 19.43
C CYS A 10 17.21 -0.42 17.90
N VAL A 11 18.38 -0.20 17.30
CA VAL A 11 18.57 -0.23 15.83
C VAL A 11 18.17 -1.59 15.27
N LEU A 12 18.61 -2.69 15.88
CA LEU A 12 18.25 -4.04 15.46
C LEU A 12 16.75 -4.32 15.56
N LEU A 13 16.10 -3.87 16.64
CA LEU A 13 14.64 -3.99 16.81
C LEU A 13 13.91 -3.19 15.73
N CYS A 14 14.32 -1.95 15.47
CA CYS A 14 13.75 -1.15 14.40
C CYS A 14 13.94 -1.81 13.03
N ALA A 15 15.12 -2.36 12.73
CA ALA A 15 15.38 -3.09 11.48
C ALA A 15 14.43 -4.29 11.32
N THR A 16 14.24 -5.04 12.40
CA THR A 16 13.36 -6.22 12.43
C THR A 16 11.91 -5.82 12.18
N ILE A 17 11.42 -4.80 12.87
CA ILE A 17 10.05 -4.29 12.73
C ILE A 17 9.84 -3.74 11.31
N ALA A 18 10.77 -2.92 10.81
CA ALA A 18 10.67 -2.34 9.48
C ALA A 18 10.62 -3.42 8.39
N LEU A 19 11.47 -4.45 8.49
CA LEU A 19 11.48 -5.58 7.56
C LEU A 19 10.18 -6.38 7.65
N ALA A 20 9.74 -6.75 8.85
CA ALA A 20 8.52 -7.53 9.05
C ALA A 20 7.30 -6.81 8.46
N LEU A 21 7.17 -5.50 8.71
CA LEU A 21 6.08 -4.70 8.18
C LEU A 21 6.18 -4.50 6.66
N ALA A 22 7.37 -4.33 6.09
CA ALA A 22 7.54 -4.27 4.64
C ALA A 22 7.06 -5.58 3.98
N VAL A 23 7.51 -6.73 4.50
CA VAL A 23 7.13 -8.05 3.99
C VAL A 23 5.63 -8.29 4.14
N LEU A 24 5.05 -8.01 5.31
CA LEU A 24 3.60 -8.11 5.52
C LEU A 24 2.84 -7.16 4.58
N GLY A 25 3.33 -5.95 4.40
CA GLY A 25 2.75 -4.94 3.50
C GLY A 25 2.63 -5.46 2.07
N VAL A 26 3.66 -6.13 1.54
CA VAL A 26 3.67 -6.64 0.15
C VAL A 26 2.53 -7.62 -0.13
N PHE A 27 2.15 -8.44 0.87
CA PHE A 27 1.12 -9.47 0.71
C PHE A 27 -0.26 -9.06 1.25
N THR A 28 -0.32 -7.96 2.00
CA THR A 28 -1.57 -7.45 2.58
C THR A 28 -2.27 -6.51 1.60
N PRO A 29 -3.61 -6.50 1.51
CA PRO A 29 -4.33 -5.54 0.68
C PRO A 29 -3.97 -4.10 1.05
N PHE A 30 -3.72 -3.30 0.02
CA PHE A 30 -3.56 -1.84 0.12
C PHE A 30 -4.91 -1.14 0.08
N PHE A 31 -5.87 -1.71 -0.64
CA PHE A 31 -7.22 -1.17 -0.75
C PHE A 31 -8.27 -2.24 -0.49
N GLU A 32 -9.36 -1.84 0.17
CA GLU A 32 -10.54 -2.69 0.39
C GLU A 32 -11.82 -1.93 0.04
N MET A 33 -12.69 -2.60 -0.72
CA MET A 33 -14.03 -2.13 -1.04
C MET A 33 -14.96 -2.45 0.14
N PRO A 34 -15.62 -1.45 0.76
CA PRO A 34 -16.36 -1.70 1.99
C PRO A 34 -17.60 -2.57 1.77
N ALA A 35 -17.94 -3.37 2.78
CA ALA A 35 -19.15 -4.22 2.78
C ALA A 35 -20.45 -3.42 2.56
N SER A 36 -20.46 -2.14 2.94
CA SER A 36 -21.61 -1.24 2.77
C SER A 36 -21.98 -1.00 1.31
N ILE A 37 -21.05 -1.14 0.36
CA ILE A 37 -21.31 -0.94 -1.07
C ILE A 37 -22.40 -1.88 -1.58
N GLY A 38 -22.41 -3.14 -1.12
CA GLY A 38 -23.42 -4.11 -1.54
C GLY A 38 -24.84 -3.68 -1.16
N ARG A 39 -24.99 -2.99 -0.02
CA ARG A 39 -26.28 -2.39 0.38
C ARG A 39 -26.57 -1.10 -0.38
N ALA A 40 -25.56 -0.24 -0.57
CA ALA A 40 -25.71 1.01 -1.30
C ALA A 40 -26.16 0.77 -2.76
N VAL A 41 -25.55 -0.18 -3.46
CA VAL A 41 -25.93 -0.54 -4.83
C VAL A 41 -27.37 -1.07 -4.90
N LYS A 42 -27.79 -1.91 -3.95
CA LYS A 42 -29.18 -2.42 -3.89
C LYS A 42 -30.20 -1.29 -3.67
N LEU A 43 -29.89 -0.36 -2.76
CA LEU A 43 -30.76 0.80 -2.49
C LEU A 43 -30.83 1.74 -3.69
N LEU A 44 -29.68 2.07 -4.29
CA LEU A 44 -29.62 2.91 -5.49
C LEU A 44 -30.35 2.28 -6.66
N ASN A 45 -30.21 0.97 -6.88
CA ASN A 45 -30.96 0.26 -7.91
C ASN A 45 -32.47 0.39 -7.71
N ALA A 46 -32.95 0.21 -6.47
CA ALA A 46 -34.37 0.37 -6.15
C ALA A 46 -34.86 1.81 -6.37
N SER A 47 -34.03 2.82 -6.07
CA SER A 47 -34.35 4.22 -6.31
C SER A 47 -34.38 4.58 -7.79
N VAL A 48 -33.43 4.10 -8.60
CA VAL A 48 -33.37 4.33 -10.05
C VAL A 48 -34.50 3.61 -10.80
N GLN A 49 -34.93 2.45 -10.31
CA GLN A 49 -36.07 1.71 -10.85
C GLN A 49 -37.43 2.24 -10.37
N SER A 50 -37.44 3.24 -9.48
CA SER A 50 -38.69 3.82 -8.97
C SER A 50 -39.43 4.56 -10.09
N PRO A 51 -40.77 4.42 -10.20
CA PRO A 51 -41.58 5.17 -11.15
C PRO A 51 -41.55 6.70 -10.91
N THR A 52 -41.07 7.15 -9.76
CA THR A 52 -40.92 8.57 -9.42
C THR A 52 -39.54 9.14 -9.77
N PHE A 53 -38.63 8.32 -10.30
CA PHE A 53 -37.27 8.74 -10.62
C PHE A 53 -37.27 9.71 -11.81
N ASN A 54 -36.59 10.85 -11.67
CA ASN A 54 -36.47 11.83 -12.73
C ASN A 54 -34.99 12.11 -13.02
N ILE A 55 -34.57 11.83 -14.26
CA ILE A 55 -33.17 11.98 -14.71
C ILE A 55 -32.67 13.42 -14.56
N GLU A 56 -33.53 14.42 -14.74
CA GLU A 56 -33.13 15.84 -14.66
C GLU A 56 -32.80 16.26 -13.23
N THR A 57 -33.53 15.76 -12.23
CA THR A 57 -33.34 16.11 -10.82
C THR A 57 -32.42 15.14 -10.08
N ASP A 58 -32.39 13.86 -10.49
CA ASP A 58 -31.69 12.77 -9.81
C ASP A 58 -30.41 12.32 -10.55
N LYS A 59 -29.89 13.16 -11.46
CA LYS A 59 -28.67 12.88 -12.24
C LYS A 59 -27.50 12.40 -11.38
N ALA A 60 -27.26 13.04 -10.23
CA ALA A 60 -26.18 12.66 -9.32
C ALA A 60 -26.34 11.24 -8.73
N MET A 61 -27.59 10.81 -8.51
CA MET A 61 -27.89 9.45 -8.04
C MET A 61 -27.61 8.42 -9.14
N LEU A 62 -27.96 8.75 -10.39
CA LEU A 62 -27.67 7.91 -11.55
C LEU A 62 -26.16 7.78 -11.81
N GLU A 63 -25.42 8.88 -11.73
CA GLU A 63 -23.96 8.90 -11.88
C GLU A 63 -23.29 8.04 -10.80
N ARG A 64 -23.69 8.21 -9.53
CA ARG A 64 -23.18 7.39 -8.43
C ARG A 64 -23.51 5.91 -8.62
N PHE A 65 -24.73 5.58 -9.06
CA PHE A 65 -25.12 4.21 -9.36
C PHE A 65 -24.26 3.62 -10.49
N GLY A 66 -24.05 4.36 -11.57
CA GLY A 66 -23.21 3.94 -12.69
C GLY A 66 -21.78 3.64 -12.26
N VAL A 67 -21.17 4.51 -11.44
CA VAL A 67 -19.81 4.30 -10.91
C VAL A 67 -19.75 3.05 -10.01
N LEU A 68 -20.72 2.85 -9.12
CA LEU A 68 -20.69 1.72 -8.18
C LEU A 68 -21.01 0.37 -8.83
N VAL A 69 -21.87 0.34 -9.86
CA VAL A 69 -22.22 -0.91 -10.57
C VAL A 69 -21.14 -1.32 -11.56
N SER A 70 -20.45 -0.37 -12.18
CA SER A 70 -19.30 -0.66 -13.05
C SER A 70 -18.03 -1.00 -12.26
N GLY A 71 -18.00 -0.67 -10.97
CA GLY A 71 -16.88 -0.95 -10.09
C GLY A 71 -16.88 -2.37 -9.49
N PRO A 72 -15.82 -2.71 -8.74
CA PRO A 72 -15.69 -4.01 -8.08
C PRO A 72 -16.76 -4.24 -7.00
N PRO A 73 -17.24 -5.48 -6.80
CA PRO A 73 -18.21 -5.81 -5.76
C PRO A 73 -17.72 -5.51 -4.34
N ALA A 74 -18.65 -5.47 -3.40
CA ALA A 74 -18.35 -5.32 -1.97
C ALA A 74 -17.35 -6.37 -1.47
N ASN A 75 -16.53 -6.02 -0.48
CA ASN A 75 -15.45 -6.85 0.08
C ASN A 75 -14.35 -7.25 -0.92
N SER A 76 -14.28 -6.58 -2.08
CA SER A 76 -13.14 -6.75 -2.98
C SER A 76 -11.87 -6.19 -2.35
N LYS A 77 -10.75 -6.88 -2.54
CA LYS A 77 -9.46 -6.56 -1.93
C LYS A 77 -8.40 -6.43 -3.01
N MET A 78 -7.63 -5.35 -2.96
CA MET A 78 -6.57 -5.08 -3.91
C MET A 78 -5.22 -5.06 -3.18
N THR A 79 -4.35 -6.02 -3.52
CA THR A 79 -2.94 -6.01 -3.11
C THR A 79 -2.11 -5.20 -4.12
N LEU A 80 -0.78 -5.22 -4.03
CA LEU A 80 0.06 -4.67 -5.09
C LEU A 80 0.01 -5.49 -6.39
N TRP A 81 -0.42 -6.75 -6.30
CA TRP A 81 -0.32 -7.73 -7.39
C TRP A 81 -1.68 -8.07 -8.01
N LYS A 82 -2.70 -8.23 -7.15
CA LYS A 82 -3.98 -8.86 -7.53
C LYS A 82 -5.17 -8.11 -6.96
N LEU A 83 -6.24 -8.10 -7.75
CA LEU A 83 -7.58 -7.76 -7.29
C LEU A 83 -8.36 -9.05 -7.05
N THR A 84 -8.83 -9.26 -5.83
CA THR A 84 -9.72 -10.38 -5.45
C THR A 84 -11.13 -9.86 -5.26
N TYR A 85 -12.08 -10.41 -6.00
CA TYR A 85 -13.48 -10.00 -5.93
C TYR A 85 -14.22 -10.67 -4.76
N GLY A 86 -15.01 -9.90 -4.01
CA GLY A 86 -15.72 -10.38 -2.82
C GLY A 86 -17.02 -11.17 -3.08
N SER A 87 -17.17 -11.86 -4.22
CA SER A 87 -18.43 -12.53 -4.60
C SER A 87 -18.51 -14.01 -4.17
N SER A 88 -19.74 -14.47 -3.91
CA SER A 88 -20.08 -15.81 -3.42
C SER A 88 -20.01 -16.86 -4.53
N GLY A 89 -18.92 -17.63 -4.61
CA GLY A 89 -18.91 -18.90 -5.34
C GLY A 89 -17.54 -19.36 -5.82
N ALA A 90 -16.68 -18.42 -6.23
CA ALA A 90 -15.29 -18.68 -6.54
C ALA A 90 -14.52 -17.37 -6.31
N ASN A 91 -13.39 -17.43 -5.61
CA ASN A 91 -12.49 -16.28 -5.47
C ASN A 91 -11.87 -15.99 -6.84
N ALA A 92 -12.61 -15.27 -7.69
CA ALA A 92 -12.07 -14.75 -8.93
C ALA A 92 -11.05 -13.68 -8.56
N SER A 93 -9.78 -13.96 -8.84
CA SER A 93 -8.69 -13.01 -8.74
C SER A 93 -8.18 -12.70 -10.13
N ILE A 94 -7.94 -11.42 -10.41
CA ILE A 94 -7.30 -10.98 -11.65
C ILE A 94 -5.97 -10.29 -11.32
N ASP A 95 -5.02 -10.39 -12.24
CA ASP A 95 -3.72 -9.74 -12.09
C ASP A 95 -3.84 -8.25 -12.41
N LEU A 96 -3.26 -7.40 -11.57
CA LEU A 96 -3.46 -5.95 -11.71
C LEU A 96 -2.81 -5.43 -12.99
N ARG A 97 -1.58 -5.85 -13.25
CA ARG A 97 -0.79 -5.39 -14.39
C ARG A 97 -1.31 -5.87 -15.73
N ASP A 98 -1.77 -7.11 -15.81
CA ASP A 98 -2.10 -7.73 -17.08
C ASP A 98 -3.60 -7.57 -17.41
N ASP A 99 -4.48 -7.59 -16.39
CA ASP A 99 -5.93 -7.62 -16.60
C ASP A 99 -6.65 -6.34 -16.16
N TYR A 100 -6.24 -5.71 -15.06
CA TYR A 100 -6.98 -4.58 -14.48
C TYR A 100 -6.56 -3.22 -15.05
N PHE A 101 -5.26 -2.96 -15.12
CA PHE A 101 -4.71 -1.73 -15.66
C PHE A 101 -4.54 -1.86 -17.18
N THR A 102 -5.56 -1.46 -17.94
CA THR A 102 -5.59 -1.66 -19.40
C THR A 102 -4.73 -0.68 -20.20
N CYS A 103 -4.12 0.31 -19.55
CA CYS A 103 -3.36 1.38 -20.19
C CYS A 103 -1.90 1.41 -19.72
N PHE A 104 -1.02 1.95 -20.57
CA PHE A 104 0.41 1.99 -20.30
C PHE A 104 0.79 2.75 -19.02
N GLN A 105 0.15 3.91 -18.76
CA GLN A 105 0.44 4.71 -17.57
C GLN A 105 0.03 3.97 -16.28
N GLY A 106 -1.13 3.30 -16.27
CA GLY A 106 -1.58 2.48 -15.15
C GLY A 106 -0.62 1.32 -14.89
N ASN A 107 -0.21 0.62 -15.94
CA ASN A 107 0.74 -0.49 -15.87
C ASN A 107 2.10 -0.08 -15.34
N MET A 108 2.63 1.04 -15.82
CA MET A 108 3.89 1.58 -15.32
C MET A 108 3.81 1.98 -13.84
N LEU A 109 2.69 2.59 -13.41
CA LEU A 109 2.51 2.98 -12.01
C LEU A 109 2.49 1.77 -11.06
N ILE A 110 1.71 0.74 -11.38
CA ILE A 110 1.64 -0.46 -10.52
C ILE A 110 2.93 -1.25 -10.56
N GLN A 111 3.53 -1.44 -11.73
CA GLN A 111 4.81 -2.17 -11.87
C GLN A 111 5.94 -1.45 -11.13
N ALA A 112 5.97 -0.12 -11.15
CA ALA A 112 6.91 0.66 -10.35
C ALA A 112 6.64 0.49 -8.84
N ALA A 113 5.38 0.54 -8.41
CA ALA A 113 5.04 0.33 -7.00
C ALA A 113 5.44 -1.07 -6.51
N GLU A 114 5.14 -2.12 -7.29
CA GLU A 114 5.55 -3.51 -7.06
C GLU A 114 7.08 -3.65 -6.98
N GLY A 115 7.79 -3.17 -8.00
CA GLY A 115 9.24 -3.28 -8.08
C GLY A 115 9.94 -2.58 -6.92
N ILE A 116 9.51 -1.37 -6.59
CA ILE A 116 10.07 -0.61 -5.47
C ILE A 116 9.69 -1.24 -4.11
N ALA A 117 8.50 -1.84 -3.98
CA ALA A 117 8.10 -2.57 -2.77
C ALA A 117 9.03 -3.76 -2.49
N VAL A 118 9.43 -4.49 -3.54
CA VAL A 118 10.42 -5.57 -3.44
C VAL A 118 11.79 -5.01 -3.05
N VAL A 119 12.21 -3.88 -3.64
CA VAL A 119 13.47 -3.21 -3.27
C VAL A 119 13.47 -2.81 -1.79
N THR A 120 12.35 -2.29 -1.25
CA THR A 120 12.20 -2.02 0.18
C THR A 120 12.46 -3.26 1.03
N CYS A 121 11.93 -4.43 0.64
CA CYS A 121 12.14 -5.67 1.38
C CYS A 121 13.60 -6.13 1.32
N VAL A 122 14.24 -6.06 0.14
CA VAL A 122 15.66 -6.43 -0.03
C VAL A 122 16.57 -5.52 0.79
N LEU A 123 16.34 -4.22 0.74
CA LEU A 123 17.08 -3.26 1.57
C LEU A 123 16.81 -3.48 3.06
N GLY A 124 15.57 -3.78 3.45
CA GLY A 124 15.21 -4.15 4.82
C GLY A 124 15.97 -5.38 5.33
N ALA A 125 16.10 -6.42 4.49
CA ALA A 125 16.87 -7.61 4.83
C ALA A 125 18.37 -7.31 4.97
N ALA A 126 18.93 -6.50 4.06
CA ALA A 126 20.31 -6.04 4.16
C ALA A 126 20.55 -5.23 5.45
N ASN A 127 19.63 -4.32 5.79
CA ASN A 127 19.68 -3.52 7.02
C ASN A 127 19.63 -4.39 8.27
N PHE A 128 18.79 -5.42 8.30
CA PHE A 128 18.73 -6.37 9.40
C PHE A 128 20.07 -7.10 9.60
N VAL A 129 20.64 -7.63 8.52
CA VAL A 129 21.94 -8.32 8.57
C VAL A 129 23.05 -7.37 9.02
N MET A 130 23.13 -6.17 8.43
CA MET A 130 24.12 -5.17 8.83
C MET A 130 23.94 -4.69 10.29
N SER A 131 22.71 -4.62 10.79
CA SER A 131 22.43 -4.28 12.19
C SER A 131 22.98 -5.32 13.16
N MET A 132 23.08 -6.60 12.76
CA MET A 132 23.77 -7.62 13.55
C MET A 132 25.29 -7.38 13.58
N PHE A 133 25.88 -7.03 12.43
CA PHE A 133 27.31 -6.74 12.35
C PHE A 133 27.71 -5.45 13.06
N LEU A 134 26.78 -4.51 13.29
CA LEU A 134 27.01 -3.27 14.03
C LEU A 134 27.56 -3.52 15.45
N PHE A 135 27.23 -4.65 16.07
CA PHE A 135 27.73 -5.01 17.40
C PHE A 135 29.24 -5.26 17.42
N LEU A 136 29.79 -5.80 16.32
CA LEU A 136 31.19 -6.24 16.22
C LEU A 136 32.07 -5.27 15.41
N PHE A 137 31.50 -4.66 14.37
CA PHE A 137 32.24 -3.86 13.37
C PHE A 137 31.66 -2.45 13.19
N SER A 138 31.27 -1.79 14.29
CA SER A 138 30.58 -0.49 14.27
C SER A 138 31.26 0.56 13.37
N ALA A 139 32.58 0.70 13.50
CA ALA A 139 33.37 1.70 12.76
C ALA A 139 33.26 1.59 11.23
N VAL A 140 33.00 0.39 10.70
CA VAL A 140 32.90 0.15 9.25
C VAL A 140 31.46 0.11 8.78
N VAL A 141 30.56 -0.49 9.58
CA VAL A 141 29.18 -0.78 9.18
C VAL A 141 28.25 0.42 9.36
N LYS A 142 28.56 1.33 10.27
CA LYS A 142 27.68 2.45 10.65
C LYS A 142 27.27 3.33 9.47
N PHE A 143 28.22 3.83 8.69
CA PHE A 143 27.91 4.74 7.58
C PHE A 143 27.08 4.05 6.47
N PRO A 144 27.47 2.86 5.96
CA PRO A 144 26.63 2.11 5.02
C PRO A 144 25.24 1.83 5.57
N LEU A 145 25.12 1.47 6.86
CA LEU A 145 23.84 1.15 7.48
C LEU A 145 22.90 2.37 7.55
N VAL A 146 23.40 3.56 7.89
CA VAL A 146 22.63 4.82 7.82
C VAL A 146 22.08 5.04 6.40
N VAL A 147 22.94 4.91 5.39
CA VAL A 147 22.56 5.12 3.98
C VAL A 147 21.49 4.11 3.55
N TYR A 148 21.66 2.82 3.90
CA TYR A 148 20.70 1.79 3.50
C TYR A 148 19.37 1.91 4.24
N PHE A 149 19.33 2.35 5.50
CA PHE A 149 18.07 2.67 6.18
C PHE A 149 17.34 3.82 5.50
N PHE A 150 18.07 4.86 5.11
CA PHE A 150 17.49 5.98 4.37
C PHE A 150 16.97 5.55 2.99
N LEU A 151 17.72 4.73 2.25
CA LEU A 151 17.28 4.18 0.97
C LEU A 151 16.05 3.26 1.12
N ALA A 152 15.99 2.44 2.17
CA ALA A 152 14.82 1.61 2.45
C ALA A 152 13.58 2.47 2.74
N ALA A 153 13.74 3.54 3.53
CA ALA A 153 12.67 4.51 3.79
C ALA A 153 12.22 5.22 2.51
N ALA A 154 13.16 5.67 1.68
CA ALA A 154 12.87 6.34 0.42
C ALA A 154 12.11 5.39 -0.54
N ALA A 155 12.54 4.14 -0.66
CA ALA A 155 11.84 3.12 -1.43
C ALA A 155 10.41 2.90 -0.90
N ALA A 156 10.25 2.71 0.42
CA ALA A 156 8.93 2.56 1.03
C ALA A 156 8.02 3.78 0.75
N ALA A 157 8.59 4.99 0.81
CA ALA A 157 7.90 6.24 0.50
C ALA A 157 7.44 6.34 -0.95
N VAL A 158 8.26 5.87 -1.88
CA VAL A 158 7.86 5.79 -3.30
C VAL A 158 6.72 4.79 -3.47
N THR A 159 6.78 3.60 -2.85
CA THR A 159 5.69 2.61 -2.93
C THR A 159 4.36 3.18 -2.43
N PHE A 160 4.31 3.68 -1.18
CA PHE A 160 3.05 4.24 -0.68
C PHE A 160 2.65 5.52 -1.42
N GLY A 161 3.61 6.32 -1.89
CA GLY A 161 3.35 7.54 -2.67
C GLY A 161 2.70 7.26 -4.02
N LEU A 162 3.18 6.25 -4.75
CA LEU A 162 2.57 5.80 -6.01
C LEU A 162 1.16 5.25 -5.78
N THR A 163 0.97 4.43 -4.74
CA THR A 163 -0.38 3.92 -4.40
C THR A 163 -1.33 5.04 -3.96
N LEU A 164 -0.84 6.04 -3.22
CA LEU A 164 -1.63 7.21 -2.84
C LEU A 164 -1.99 8.07 -4.06
N ASN A 165 -1.11 8.16 -5.05
CA ASN A 165 -1.40 8.84 -6.30
C ASN A 165 -2.54 8.14 -7.06
N LEU A 166 -2.50 6.81 -7.18
CA LEU A 166 -3.61 6.02 -7.75
C LEU A 166 -4.91 6.24 -6.96
N TYR A 167 -4.80 6.33 -5.64
CA TYR A 167 -5.94 6.53 -4.76
C TYR A 167 -6.65 7.88 -4.96
N LEU A 168 -5.87 8.96 -5.14
CA LEU A 168 -6.38 10.33 -5.19
C LEU A 168 -6.67 10.85 -6.61
N HIS A 169 -5.88 10.42 -7.60
CA HIS A 169 -5.95 10.97 -8.97
C HIS A 169 -6.42 9.97 -10.03
N GLY A 170 -6.47 8.68 -9.72
CA GLY A 170 -6.83 7.64 -10.70
C GLY A 170 -5.75 7.43 -11.75
N TRP A 171 -6.13 6.84 -12.88
CA TRP A 171 -5.24 6.54 -14.01
C TRP A 171 -6.03 6.55 -15.32
N CYS A 172 -5.42 7.01 -16.42
CA CYS A 172 -5.96 6.85 -17.78
C CYS A 172 -7.45 7.19 -17.92
N SER A 173 -7.85 8.35 -17.42
CA SER A 173 -9.24 8.82 -17.41
C SER A 173 -10.23 7.99 -16.57
N THR A 174 -9.76 6.94 -15.90
CA THR A 174 -10.50 6.21 -14.87
C THR A 174 -10.56 7.08 -13.61
N PRO A 175 -11.75 7.21 -12.98
CA PRO A 175 -11.89 7.98 -11.75
C PRO A 175 -10.99 7.43 -10.63
N ALA A 176 -10.59 8.30 -9.71
CA ALA A 176 -9.76 7.94 -8.57
C ALA A 176 -10.38 6.82 -7.71
N LEU A 177 -9.57 5.96 -7.09
CA LEU A 177 -10.09 4.88 -6.24
C LEU A 177 -10.94 5.43 -5.09
N LYS A 178 -10.57 6.60 -4.54
CA LYS A 178 -11.34 7.29 -3.51
C LYS A 178 -12.76 7.64 -3.97
N THR A 179 -12.96 8.05 -5.22
CA THR A 179 -14.30 8.39 -5.75
C THR A 179 -15.12 7.14 -6.06
N GLN A 180 -14.47 5.99 -6.22
CA GLN A 180 -15.10 4.68 -6.32
C GLN A 180 -15.34 4.03 -4.94
N GLU A 181 -15.21 4.78 -3.86
CA GLU A 181 -15.44 4.35 -2.46
C GLU A 181 -14.49 3.24 -1.95
N TRP A 182 -13.32 3.07 -2.57
CA TRP A 182 -12.26 2.26 -1.99
C TRP A 182 -11.72 2.90 -0.71
N ASN A 183 -11.35 2.06 0.27
CA ASN A 183 -10.67 2.51 1.48
C ASN A 183 -9.20 2.06 1.46
N LEU A 184 -8.32 2.91 1.97
CA LEU A 184 -6.96 2.51 2.32
C LEU A 184 -6.98 1.47 3.45
N TRP A 185 -6.13 0.45 3.32
CA TRP A 185 -6.12 -0.70 4.23
C TRP A 185 -4.73 -0.96 4.83
N TYR A 186 -4.60 -2.04 5.60
CA TYR A 186 -3.41 -2.33 6.40
C TYR A 186 -2.10 -2.41 5.59
N GLY A 187 -2.14 -2.87 4.33
CA GLY A 187 -0.94 -2.93 3.48
C GLY A 187 -0.28 -1.56 3.30
N PHE A 188 -1.11 -0.52 3.06
CA PHE A 188 -0.65 0.86 2.99
C PHE A 188 -0.04 1.32 4.32
N THR A 189 -0.74 1.08 5.43
CA THR A 189 -0.28 1.46 6.77
C THR A 189 1.04 0.79 7.14
N PHE A 190 1.23 -0.48 6.79
CA PHE A 190 2.48 -1.19 7.06
C PHE A 190 3.68 -0.57 6.34
N PHE A 191 3.53 -0.14 5.09
CA PHE A 191 4.58 0.58 4.38
C PHE A 191 4.88 1.96 4.99
N VAL A 192 3.87 2.69 5.43
CA VAL A 192 4.05 3.98 6.13
C VAL A 192 4.83 3.79 7.43
N ILE A 193 4.46 2.79 8.24
CA ILE A 193 5.15 2.49 9.50
C ILE A 193 6.58 1.98 9.22
N SER A 194 6.76 1.08 8.25
CA SER A 194 8.09 0.59 7.86
C SER A 194 9.03 1.73 7.44
N CYS A 195 8.52 2.70 6.67
CA CYS A 195 9.23 3.92 6.31
C CYS A 195 9.64 4.73 7.55
N GLY A 196 8.70 5.04 8.44
CA GLY A 196 8.97 5.80 9.66
C GLY A 196 9.98 5.11 10.58
N VAL A 197 9.83 3.80 10.80
CA VAL A 197 10.77 3.01 11.61
C VAL A 197 12.15 2.95 10.97
N SER A 198 12.26 2.85 9.65
CA SER A 198 13.54 2.90 8.94
C SER A 198 14.25 4.25 9.09
N LEU A 199 13.50 5.36 9.05
CA LEU A 199 14.07 6.70 9.31
C LEU A 199 14.55 6.83 10.76
N ILE A 200 13.77 6.34 11.72
CA ILE A 200 14.18 6.32 13.14
C ILE A 200 15.45 5.48 13.32
N ALA A 201 15.52 4.30 12.70
CA ALA A 201 16.71 3.44 12.74
C ALA A 201 17.94 4.13 12.12
N SER A 202 17.76 4.85 11.00
CA SER A 202 18.81 5.65 10.38
C SER A 202 19.39 6.68 11.37
N VAL A 203 18.52 7.41 12.07
CA VAL A 203 18.95 8.42 13.06
C VAL A 203 19.64 7.74 14.25
N LEU A 204 19.06 6.67 14.80
CA LEU A 204 19.64 5.94 15.93
C LEU A 204 21.02 5.34 15.60
N THR A 205 21.22 4.89 14.36
CA THR A 205 22.51 4.37 13.89
C THR A 205 23.60 5.44 13.94
N VAL A 206 23.28 6.72 13.75
CA VAL A 206 24.27 7.81 13.91
C VAL A 206 24.77 7.91 15.35
N PHE A 207 23.90 7.61 16.33
CA PHE A 207 24.19 7.70 17.77
C PHE A 207 24.62 6.37 18.40
N SER A 208 24.96 5.34 17.60
CA SER A 208 25.29 4.00 18.09
C SER A 208 26.76 3.79 18.49
N ASP A 209 27.52 4.88 18.67
CA ASP A 209 28.96 4.91 19.02
C ASP A 209 29.24 5.68 20.28
#